data_AF-A0A925YBG0-F1
#
_entry.id   AF-A0A925YBG0-F1
#
_cell.length_a   1.000
_cell.length_b   1.000
_cell.length_c   1.000
_cell.angle_alpha   90.00
_cell.angle_beta   90.00
_cell.angle_gamma   90.00
#
_symmetry.space_group_name_H-M   'P 1'
#
loop_
_entity.id
_entity.type
_entity.pdbx_description
1 polymer ?
#
loop_
_entity_poly.entity_id
_entity_poly.type
_entity_poly.pdbx_seq_one_letter_code
_entity_poly.pdbx_strand_id
1 'polypeptide(L)' 'NAAYVARFGFPFIIAVKGLAKEGILAAFEARIGNDRDTELAAAAREVEKIAAIRIRHIFGDTA' A
#
# COMPACT_ATOMS: atom_id res chain seq x y z
N ASN A 1 2.43 -7.40 10.76
CA ASN A 1 1.06 -7.30 10.19
C ASN A 1 -0.05 -7.44 11.24
N ALA A 2 0.02 -8.37 12.20
CA ALA A 2 -1.06 -8.57 13.20
C ALA A 2 -1.44 -7.29 13.97
N ALA A 3 -0.46 -6.50 14.43
CA ALA A 3 -0.71 -5.21 15.08
C ALA A 3 -1.39 -4.18 14.16
N TYR A 4 -1.10 -4.22 12.86
CA TYR A 4 -1.72 -3.35 11.86
C TYR A 4 -3.20 -3.67 11.70
N VAL A 5 -3.50 -4.96 11.55
CA VAL A 5 -4.87 -5.46 11.43
C VAL A 5 -5.67 -5.17 12.69
N ALA A 6 -5.07 -5.36 13.87
CA ALA A 6 -5.73 -5.05 15.14
C ALA A 6 -6.08 -3.55 15.27
N ARG A 7 -5.20 -2.65 14.80
CA ARG A 7 -5.40 -1.20 14.88
C ARG A 7 -6.38 -0.67 13.82
N PHE A 8 -6.23 -1.11 12.58
CA PHE A 8 -6.91 -0.52 11.42
C PHE A 8 -8.02 -1.39 10.83
N GLY A 9 -8.09 -2.68 11.18
CA GLY A 9 -9.10 -3.61 10.67
C GLY A 9 -8.82 -4.15 9.27
N PHE A 10 -7.67 -3.84 8.69
CA PHE A 10 -7.21 -4.34 7.38
C PHE A 10 -5.68 -4.52 7.39
N PRO A 11 -5.10 -5.38 6.52
CA PRO A 11 -3.66 -5.58 6.47
C PRO A 11 -2.93 -4.35 5.94
N PHE A 12 -1.64 -4.23 6.21
CA PHE A 12 -0.81 -3.20 5.56
C PHE A 12 -0.75 -3.44 4.06
N ILE A 13 -1.13 -2.43 3.27
CA ILE A 13 -1.14 -2.47 1.80
C ILE A 13 -0.13 -1.45 1.29
N ILE A 14 0.75 -1.89 0.38
CA ILE A 14 1.73 -1.06 -0.33
C ILE A 14 2.06 -1.66 -1.71
N ALA A 15 2.14 -0.81 -2.72
CA ALA A 15 2.58 -1.17 -4.06
C ALA A 15 4.12 -1.29 -4.10
N VAL A 16 4.62 -2.52 -4.04
CA VAL A 16 6.07 -2.80 -3.93
C VAL A 16 6.87 -2.60 -5.22
N LYS A 17 6.23 -2.38 -6.37
CA LYS A 17 6.93 -2.23 -7.66
C LYS A 17 7.80 -0.97 -7.62
N GLY A 18 9.12 -1.15 -7.68
CA GLY A 18 10.10 -0.05 -7.62
C GLY A 18 10.53 0.37 -6.20
N LEU A 19 10.08 -0.35 -5.17
CA LEU A 19 10.51 -0.11 -3.78
C LEU A 19 11.51 -1.18 -3.33
N ALA A 20 12.59 -0.71 -2.69
CA ALA A 20 13.48 -1.58 -1.93
C ALA A 20 12.87 -1.94 -0.57
N LYS A 21 13.39 -2.99 0.08
CA LYS A 21 12.90 -3.48 1.38
C LYS A 21 12.91 -2.39 2.45
N GLU A 22 13.93 -1.55 2.43
CA GLU A 22 14.13 -0.43 3.34
C GLU A 22 13.01 0.60 3.18
N GLY A 23 12.57 0.86 1.95
CA GLY A 23 11.44 1.74 1.67
C GLY A 23 10.11 1.19 2.17
N ILE A 24 9.92 -0.14 2.12
CA ILE A 24 8.73 -0.79 2.66
C ILE A 24 8.69 -0.66 4.19
N LEU A 25 9.83 -0.87 4.86
CA LEU A 25 9.94 -0.73 6.32
C LEU A 25 9.71 0.71 6.76
N ALA A 26 10.36 1.69 6.12
CA ALA A 26 10.17 3.10 6.41
C ALA A 26 8.70 3.54 6.23
N ALA A 27 8.04 3.07 5.17
CA ALA A 27 6.62 3.36 4.95
C ALA A 27 5.73 2.73 6.02
N PHE A 28 6.05 1.52 6.50
CA PHE A 28 5.33 0.87 7.58
C PHE A 28 5.49 1.65 8.90
N GLU A 29 6.71 2.03 9.26
CA GLU A 29 7.02 2.80 10.47
C GLU A 29 6.38 4.18 10.47
N ALA A 30 6.35 4.86 9.32
CA ALA A 30 5.66 6.14 9.19
C ALA A 30 4.13 6.02 9.34
N ARG A 31 3.54 4.92 8.84
CA ARG A 31 2.08 4.75 8.76
C ARG A 31 1.44 4.10 9.97
N ILE A 32 2.18 3.30 10.74
CA ILE A 32 1.64 2.66 11.95
C ILE A 32 1.15 3.70 12.98
N GLY A 33 1.67 4.93 12.94
CA GLY A 33 1.28 6.04 13.81
C GLY A 33 -0.02 6.76 13.42
N ASN A 34 -0.54 6.54 12.21
CA ASN A 34 -1.71 7.25 11.68
C ASN A 34 -3.00 6.96 12.47
N ASP A 35 -3.97 7.86 12.38
CA ASP A 35 -5.36 7.56 12.70
C ASP A 35 -5.99 6.66 11.61
N ARG A 36 -7.16 6.09 11.91
CA ARG A 36 -7.81 5.10 11.05
C ARG A 36 -8.24 5.68 9.70
N ASP A 37 -8.75 6.90 9.65
CA ASP A 37 -9.29 7.49 8.42
C ASP A 37 -8.16 7.89 7.47
N THR A 38 -7.09 8.48 8.01
CA THR A 38 -5.85 8.73 7.29
C THR A 38 -5.30 7.44 6.70
N GLU A 39 -5.30 6.36 7.48
CA GLU A 39 -4.74 5.09 7.04
C GLU A 39 -5.62 4.35 6.03
N LEU A 40 -6.93 4.48 6.14
CA LEU A 40 -7.88 3.98 5.14
C LEU A 40 -7.66 4.67 3.80
N ALA A 41 -7.52 5.99 3.79
CA ALA A 41 -7.21 6.76 2.58
C ALA A 41 -5.84 6.38 1.99
N ALA A 42 -4.83 6.15 2.83
CA ALA A 42 -3.52 5.68 2.39
C ALA A 42 -3.60 4.28 1.74
N ALA A 43 -4.28 3.34 2.37
CA ALA A 43 -4.47 2.00 1.84
C ALA A 43 -5.25 2.00 0.51
N ALA A 44 -6.30 2.83 0.38
CA ALA A 44 -7.04 2.98 -0.86
C ALA A 44 -6.13 3.41 -2.03
N ARG A 45 -5.28 4.42 -1.82
CA ARG A 45 -4.29 4.86 -2.83
C ARG A 45 -3.32 3.75 -3.23
N GLU A 46 -2.89 2.91 -2.28
CA GLU A 46 -2.02 1.77 -2.59
C GLU A 46 -2.75 0.69 -3.39
N VAL A 47 -4.02 0.42 -3.10
CA VAL A 47 -4.87 -0.47 -3.90
C VAL A 47 -5.03 0.06 -5.33
N GLU A 48 -5.28 1.35 -5.51
CA GLU A 48 -5.38 1.99 -6.83
C GLU A 48 -4.08 1.84 -7.64
N LYS A 49 -2.91 2.07 -7.01
CA LYS A 49 -1.60 1.84 -7.64
C LYS A 49 -1.44 0.39 -8.10
N ILE A 50 -1.78 -0.56 -7.24
CA ILE A 50 -1.70 -2.00 -7.56
C ILE A 50 -2.65 -2.33 -8.71
N ALA A 51 -3.88 -1.82 -8.70
CA ALA A 51 -4.85 -2.00 -9.77
C ALA A 51 -4.33 -1.44 -11.09
N ALA A 52 -3.78 -0.22 -11.09
CA ALA A 52 -3.20 0.39 -12.29
C ALA A 52 -2.02 -0.42 -12.86
N ILE A 53 -1.13 -0.93 -11.99
CA ILE A 53 -0.04 -1.83 -12.41
C ILE A 53 -0.58 -3.10 -13.07
N ARG A 54 -1.63 -3.70 -12.47
CA ARG A 54 -2.25 -4.93 -13.00
C ARG A 54 -2.95 -4.69 -14.33
N ILE A 55 -3.68 -3.59 -14.46
CA ILE A 55 -4.35 -3.20 -15.70
C ILE A 55 -3.32 -3.05 -16.82
N ARG A 56 -2.22 -2.31 -16.60
CA ARG A 56 -1.13 -2.19 -17.58
C ARG A 56 -0.52 -3.54 -17.95
N HIS A 57 -0.37 -4.45 -16.98
CA HIS A 57 0.14 -5.78 -17.25
C HIS A 57 -0.83 -6.64 -18.10
N ILE A 58 -2.14 -6.45 -17.95
CA ILE A 58 -3.16 -7.19 -18.71
C ILE A 58 -3.28 -6.68 -20.16
N PHE A 59 -3.32 -5.35 -20.34
CA PHE A 59 -3.56 -4.74 -21.66
C PHE A 59 -2.27 -4.43 -22.43
N GLY A 60 -1.10 -4.65 -21.82
CA GLY A 60 0.19 -4.18 -22.34
C GLY A 60 0.38 -2.68 -22.08
N ASP A 61 1.63 -2.25 -21.90
CA ASP A 61 1.96 -0.81 -21.94
C ASP A 61 1.75 -0.36 -23.39
N THR A 62 0.61 0.26 -23.69
CA THR A 62 0.48 1.15 -24.85
C THR A 62 1.23 2.43 -24.53
N ALA A 63 2.56 2.38 -24.65
CA ALA A 63 3.45 3.54 -24.68
C ALA A 63 4.24 3.51 -25.98
#